data_AF-A0A8H3TW68-F1
#
_entry.id   AF-A0A8H3TW68-F1
#
_cell.length_a   1.000
_cell.length_b   1.000
_cell.length_c   1.000
_cell.angle_alpha   90.00
_cell.angle_beta   90.00
_cell.angle_gamma   90.00
#
_symmetry.space_group_name_H-M   'P 1'
#
loop_
_entity.id
_entity.type
_entity.pdbx_description
1 polymer ?
#
loop_
_entity_poly.entity_id
_entity_poly.type
_entity_poly.pdbx_seq_one_letter_code
_entity_poly.pdbx_strand_id
1 'polypeptide(L)'
;MPSIMQLPDDDPPLPSYRATNGFLALCTTYALFALYLIWALLPSSILTAHPFLAWLPDQAWTTVVPSFLMVTVLATYGSYLGLMLYNTPPMNSLSLLVDQRSEVPPQRPPSSNAQMRTTTSSSYPNHEFQAIEDGPYDAPIGVINRRIFPPRRRTP
;
A
#
# COMPACT_ATOMS: atom_id res chain seq x y z
N MET A 1 61.32 0.20 -11.38
CA MET A 1 60.24 -0.81 -11.46
C MET A 1 59.03 -0.10 -12.04
N PRO A 2 58.51 -0.49 -13.20
CA PRO A 2 57.38 0.22 -13.80
C PRO A 2 56.12 -0.05 -12.97
N SER A 3 55.53 1.02 -12.45
CA SER A 3 54.23 0.98 -11.78
C SER A 3 53.18 0.56 -12.79
N ILE A 4 52.64 -0.64 -12.61
CA ILE A 4 51.51 -1.14 -13.38
C ILE A 4 50.34 -0.17 -13.12
N MET A 5 49.85 0.42 -14.20
CA MET A 5 48.64 1.23 -14.23
C MET A 5 47.48 0.33 -13.77
N GLN A 6 47.12 0.41 -12.49
CA GLN A 6 45.91 -0.18 -11.94
C GLN A 6 44.73 0.49 -12.65
N LEU A 7 44.10 -0.25 -13.56
CA LEU A 7 42.83 0.13 -14.15
C LEU A 7 41.79 0.15 -13.00
N PRO A 8 41.01 1.24 -12.82
CA PRO A 8 39.87 1.20 -11.93
C PRO A 8 38.95 0.05 -12.35
N ASP A 9 38.72 -0.91 -11.46
CA ASP A 9 37.71 -1.97 -11.62
C ASP A 9 36.31 -1.34 -11.52
N ASP A 10 35.92 -0.55 -12.53
CA ASP A 10 34.56 -0.06 -12.71
C ASP A 10 33.72 -1.15 -13.40
N ASP A 11 33.58 -2.29 -12.74
CA ASP A 11 32.56 -3.27 -13.13
C ASP A 11 31.18 -2.65 -12.82
N PRO A 12 30.26 -2.55 -13.80
CA PRO A 12 28.92 -2.04 -13.53
C PRO A 12 28.26 -2.88 -12.44
N PRO A 13 27.51 -2.27 -11.50
CA PRO A 13 26.91 -3.00 -10.40
C PRO A 13 26.03 -4.11 -10.98
N LEU A 14 26.42 -5.36 -10.74
CA LEU A 14 25.69 -6.52 -11.25
C LEU A 14 24.22 -6.40 -10.86
N PRO A 15 23.28 -6.71 -11.77
CA PRO A 15 21.87 -6.57 -11.49
C PRO A 15 21.51 -7.38 -10.24
N SER A 16 20.85 -6.71 -9.28
CA SER A 16 20.47 -7.32 -8.01
C SER A 16 19.70 -8.62 -8.26
N TYR A 17 20.07 -9.71 -7.57
CA TYR A 17 19.50 -11.06 -7.74
C TYR A 17 17.95 -11.07 -7.79
N ARG A 18 17.30 -10.18 -7.04
CA ARG A 18 15.85 -9.98 -7.03
C ARG A 18 15.29 -9.46 -8.37
N ALA A 19 15.97 -8.52 -9.00
CA ALA A 19 15.56 -7.94 -10.29
C ALA A 19 15.69 -8.96 -11.42
N THR A 20 16.79 -9.73 -11.44
CA THR A 20 17.04 -10.76 -12.45
C THR A 20 16.02 -11.91 -12.36
N ASN A 21 15.69 -12.38 -11.14
CA ASN A 21 14.70 -13.43 -10.95
C ASN A 21 13.28 -12.97 -11.31
N GLY A 22 12.92 -11.73 -10.99
CA GLY A 22 11.62 -11.16 -11.39
C GLY A 22 11.47 -11.09 -12.92
N PHE A 23 12.52 -10.68 -13.63
CA PHE A 23 12.54 -10.66 -15.09
C PHE A 23 12.46 -12.07 -15.68
N LEU A 24 13.24 -13.03 -15.17
CA LEU A 24 13.20 -14.41 -15.62
C LEU A 24 11.83 -15.06 -15.38
N ALA A 25 11.24 -14.83 -14.20
CA ALA A 25 9.88 -15.30 -13.89
C ALA A 25 8.86 -14.73 -14.89
N LEU A 26 8.91 -13.43 -15.18
CA LEU A 26 8.03 -12.78 -16.13
C LEU A 26 8.18 -13.37 -17.55
N CYS A 27 9.42 -13.50 -18.04
CA CYS A 27 9.71 -14.12 -19.33
C CYS A 27 9.20 -15.56 -19.40
N THR A 28 9.38 -16.33 -18.32
CA THR A 28 8.93 -17.72 -18.24
C THR A 28 7.40 -17.81 -18.26
N THR A 29 6.71 -16.95 -17.52
CA THR A 29 5.24 -16.88 -17.53
C THR A 29 4.71 -16.52 -18.92
N TYR A 30 5.30 -15.52 -19.60
CA TYR A 30 4.90 -15.17 -20.96
C TYR A 30 5.20 -16.28 -21.97
N ALA A 31 6.34 -16.96 -21.86
CA ALA A 31 6.69 -18.07 -22.75
C ALA A 31 5.71 -19.24 -22.60
N LEU A 32 5.37 -19.61 -21.35
CA LEU A 32 4.37 -20.65 -21.07
C LEU A 32 2.97 -20.23 -21.55
N PHE A 33 2.61 -18.96 -21.38
CA PHE A 33 1.34 -18.43 -21.86
C PHE A 33 1.25 -18.45 -23.39
N ALA A 34 2.32 -18.06 -24.09
CA ALA A 34 2.38 -18.13 -25.55
C ALA A 34 2.28 -19.59 -26.03
N LEU A 35 3.00 -20.51 -25.39
CA LEU A 35 2.89 -21.95 -25.68
C LEU A 35 1.45 -22.47 -25.50
N TYR A 36 0.79 -22.05 -24.41
CA TYR A 36 -0.62 -22.37 -24.17
C TYR A 36 -1.53 -21.82 -25.27
N LEU A 37 -1.33 -20.57 -25.71
CA LEU A 37 -2.12 -19.98 -26.80
C LEU A 37 -1.91 -20.69 -28.12
N ILE A 38 -0.67 -21.06 -28.45
CA ILE A 38 -0.35 -21.81 -29.67
C ILE A 38 -1.07 -23.16 -29.65
N TRP A 39 -1.05 -23.86 -28.52
CA TRP A 39 -1.77 -25.11 -28.34
C TRP A 39 -3.31 -24.93 -28.43
N ALA A 40 -3.83 -23.88 -27.78
CA ALA A 40 -5.26 -23.57 -27.73
C ALA A 40 -5.87 -23.14 -29.08
N LEU A 41 -5.11 -22.45 -29.92
CA LEU A 41 -5.56 -21.93 -31.21
C LEU A 41 -5.32 -22.92 -32.37
N LEU A 42 -4.71 -24.07 -32.09
CA LEU A 42 -4.38 -25.05 -33.11
C LEU A 42 -5.66 -25.72 -33.66
N PRO A 43 -5.88 -25.77 -34.99
CA PRO A 43 -7.04 -26.44 -35.56
C PRO A 43 -7.07 -27.93 -35.21
N SER A 44 -8.25 -28.45 -34.88
CA SER A 44 -8.47 -29.86 -34.50
C SER A 44 -7.99 -30.86 -35.55
N SER A 45 -7.95 -30.48 -36.83
CA SER A 45 -7.40 -31.28 -37.92
C SER A 45 -5.90 -31.58 -37.78
N ILE A 46 -5.14 -30.70 -37.14
CA ILE A 46 -3.70 -30.87 -36.93
C ILE A 46 -3.43 -31.79 -35.73
N LEU A 47 -4.31 -31.78 -34.72
CA LEU A 47 -4.20 -32.65 -33.55
C LEU A 47 -4.39 -34.13 -33.92
N THR A 48 -5.37 -34.46 -34.75
CA THR A 48 -5.62 -35.85 -35.17
C THR A 48 -4.54 -36.38 -36.12
N ALA A 49 -3.83 -35.49 -36.82
CA ALA A 49 -2.76 -35.85 -37.75
C ALA A 49 -1.42 -36.15 -37.06
N HIS A 50 -1.19 -35.60 -35.86
CA HIS A 50 0.07 -35.78 -35.13
C HIS A 50 -0.11 -36.76 -33.95
N PRO A 51 0.56 -37.93 -33.96
CA PRO A 51 0.47 -38.91 -32.87
C PRO A 51 0.87 -38.35 -31.51
N PHE A 52 1.79 -37.38 -31.49
CA PHE A 52 2.26 -36.73 -30.27
C PHE A 52 1.22 -35.76 -29.68
N LEU A 53 0.32 -35.20 -30.50
CA LEU A 53 -0.76 -34.33 -30.03
C LEU A 53 -2.05 -35.13 -29.76
N ALA A 54 -2.15 -36.37 -30.23
CA ALA A 54 -3.31 -37.24 -30.02
C ALA A 54 -3.45 -37.76 -28.57
N TRP A 55 -2.37 -37.76 -27.77
CA TRP A 55 -2.44 -38.04 -26.32
C TRP A 55 -2.97 -36.85 -25.50
N LEU A 56 -2.97 -35.65 -26.10
CA LEU A 56 -3.28 -34.41 -25.40
C LEU A 56 -4.80 -34.32 -25.13
N PRO A 57 -5.23 -33.86 -23.95
CA PRO A 57 -6.65 -33.78 -23.60
C PRO A 57 -7.41 -32.84 -24.54
N ASP A 58 -8.72 -33.07 -24.64
CA ASP A 58 -9.63 -32.30 -25.51
C ASP A 58 -9.49 -30.77 -25.32
N GLN A 59 -9.69 -30.00 -26.39
CA GLN A 59 -9.55 -28.54 -26.39
C GLN A 59 -10.59 -27.82 -25.52
N ALA A 60 -11.55 -28.56 -24.95
CA ALA A 60 -12.47 -28.04 -23.94
C ALA A 60 -11.74 -27.31 -22.79
N TRP A 61 -10.54 -27.76 -22.42
CA TRP A 61 -9.72 -27.13 -21.38
C TRP A 61 -9.29 -25.69 -21.72
N THR A 62 -9.25 -25.33 -23.00
CA THR A 62 -8.92 -23.97 -23.44
C THR A 62 -9.86 -22.92 -22.87
N THR A 63 -11.13 -23.28 -22.66
CA THR A 63 -12.16 -22.38 -22.12
C THR A 63 -12.34 -22.55 -20.61
N VAL A 64 -12.16 -23.79 -20.10
CA VAL A 64 -12.29 -24.09 -18.68
C VAL A 64 -11.20 -23.39 -17.85
N VAL A 65 -9.95 -23.39 -18.31
CA VAL A 65 -8.83 -22.76 -17.58
C VAL A 65 -9.03 -21.25 -17.36
N PRO A 66 -9.26 -20.41 -18.39
CA PRO A 66 -9.43 -18.97 -18.20
C PRO A 66 -10.71 -18.61 -17.44
N SER A 67 -11.79 -19.39 -17.60
CA SER A 67 -13.03 -19.17 -16.83
C SER A 67 -12.83 -19.48 -15.34
N PHE A 68 -12.16 -20.60 -15.02
CA PHE A 68 -11.82 -20.93 -13.63
C PHE A 68 -10.86 -19.91 -13.01
N LEU A 69 -9.90 -19.38 -13.78
CA LEU A 69 -9.01 -18.31 -13.33
C LEU A 69 -9.81 -17.04 -12.98
N MET A 70 -10.76 -16.62 -13.83
CA MET A 70 -11.64 -15.48 -13.54
C MET A 70 -12.46 -15.70 -12.26
N VAL A 71 -13.05 -16.88 -12.09
CA VAL A 71 -13.81 -17.23 -10.88
C VAL A 71 -12.90 -17.19 -9.64
N THR A 72 -11.67 -17.71 -9.74
CA THR A 72 -10.70 -17.72 -8.64
C THR A 72 -10.30 -16.29 -8.23
N VAL A 73 -10.07 -15.42 -9.21
CA VAL A 73 -9.76 -14.00 -8.97
C VAL A 73 -10.93 -13.31 -8.27
N LEU A 74 -12.15 -13.46 -8.81
CA LEU A 74 -13.36 -12.90 -8.19
C LEU A 74 -13.58 -13.45 -6.77
N ALA A 75 -13.38 -14.75 -6.55
CA ALA A 75 -13.52 -15.37 -5.24
C ALA A 75 -12.49 -14.83 -4.26
N THR A 76 -11.25 -14.61 -4.69
CA THR A 76 -10.18 -14.04 -3.86
C THR A 76 -10.52 -12.61 -3.43
N TYR A 77 -10.91 -11.76 -4.37
CA TYR A 77 -11.32 -10.38 -4.07
C TYR A 77 -12.61 -10.32 -3.25
N GLY A 78 -13.59 -11.17 -3.54
CA GLY A 78 -14.83 -11.28 -2.76
C GLY A 78 -14.56 -11.71 -1.32
N SER A 79 -13.68 -12.69 -1.13
CA SER A 79 -13.25 -13.14 0.21
C SER A 79 -12.51 -12.04 0.95
N TYR A 80 -11.61 -11.30 0.28
CA TYR A 80 -10.90 -10.17 0.86
C TYR A 80 -11.85 -9.05 1.28
N LEU A 81 -12.82 -8.71 0.43
CA LEU A 81 -13.88 -7.74 0.75
C LEU A 81 -14.70 -8.21 1.96
N GLY A 82 -15.09 -9.49 1.99
CA GLY A 82 -15.80 -10.09 3.12
C GLY A 82 -14.99 -9.99 4.42
N LEU A 83 -13.68 -10.22 4.34
CA LEU A 83 -12.78 -10.11 5.48
C LEU A 83 -12.59 -8.65 5.94
N MET A 84 -12.50 -7.70 5.02
CA MET A 84 -12.49 -6.26 5.35
C MET A 84 -13.78 -5.84 6.03
N LEU A 85 -14.95 -6.26 5.51
CA LEU A 85 -16.25 -5.97 6.11
C LEU A 85 -16.37 -6.60 7.50
N TYR A 86 -15.92 -7.84 7.67
CA TYR A 86 -15.90 -8.52 8.96
C TYR A 86 -15.01 -7.81 9.99
N ASN A 87 -13.86 -7.29 9.56
CA ASN A 87 -12.92 -6.58 10.42
C ASN A 87 -13.26 -5.08 10.61
N THR A 88 -14.24 -4.53 9.87
CA THR A 88 -14.58 -3.11 9.96
C THR A 88 -15.43 -2.84 11.21
N PRO A 89 -15.01 -1.93 12.12
CA PRO A 89 -15.83 -1.50 13.26
C PRO A 89 -17.19 -0.92 12.80
N PRO A 90 -18.24 -0.98 13.65
CA PRO A 90 -19.53 -0.37 13.31
C PRO A 90 -19.36 1.11 12.95
N MET A 91 -20.11 1.60 11.95
CA MET A 91 -19.98 2.97 11.41
C MET A 91 -20.21 4.09 12.45
N ASN A 92 -20.71 3.74 13.63
CA ASN A 92 -20.89 4.65 14.76
C ASN A 92 -19.67 4.70 15.70
N SER A 93 -18.57 4.00 15.38
CA SER A 93 -17.38 3.97 16.21
C SER A 93 -16.44 5.12 15.90
N LEU A 94 -16.06 5.89 16.93
CA LEU A 94 -15.10 6.98 16.82
C LEU A 94 -13.69 6.49 16.40
N SER A 95 -13.40 5.20 16.56
CA SER A 95 -12.14 4.56 16.12
C SER A 95 -11.95 4.53 14.60
N LEU A 96 -12.99 4.85 13.81
CA LEU A 96 -12.84 5.08 12.36
C LEU A 96 -12.26 6.47 12.04
N LEU A 97 -12.39 7.43 12.96
CA LEU A 97 -11.95 8.82 12.79
C LEU A 97 -10.67 9.14 13.58
N VAL A 98 -10.38 8.36 14.62
CA VAL A 98 -9.38 8.65 15.65
C VAL A 98 -8.42 7.47 15.73
N ASP A 99 -7.17 7.69 15.33
CA ASP A 99 -6.08 6.73 15.51
C ASP A 99 -5.50 6.85 16.94
N GLN A 100 -4.73 5.85 17.40
CA GLN A 100 -4.13 5.76 18.74
C GLN A 100 -3.27 6.98 19.12
N ARG A 101 -2.77 7.73 18.13
CA ARG A 101 -1.96 8.94 18.29
C ARG A 101 -2.75 10.24 18.20
N SER A 102 -4.05 10.18 17.94
CA SER A 102 -4.86 11.40 17.76
C SER A 102 -5.31 11.96 19.10
N GLU A 103 -5.00 13.24 19.33
CA GLU A 103 -5.45 13.99 20.49
C GLU A 103 -6.91 14.41 20.29
N VAL A 104 -7.84 13.66 20.88
CA VAL A 104 -9.26 14.02 20.85
C VAL A 104 -9.49 15.16 21.85
N PRO A 105 -9.96 16.34 21.41
CA PRO A 105 -10.28 17.41 22.35
C PRO A 105 -11.41 16.94 23.30
N PRO A 106 -11.32 17.27 24.60
CA PRO A 106 -12.31 16.83 25.57
C PRO A 106 -13.71 17.29 25.13
N GLN A 107 -14.67 16.36 25.13
CA GLN A 107 -16.04 16.65 24.72
C GLN A 107 -16.59 17.80 25.57
N ARG A 108 -16.96 18.91 24.92
CA ARG A 108 -17.55 20.07 25.58
C ARG A 108 -18.89 19.63 26.19
N PRO A 109 -19.08 19.73 27.52
CA PRO A 109 -20.34 19.34 28.14
C PRO A 109 -21.50 20.18 27.58
N PRO A 110 -22.70 19.59 27.39
CA PRO A 110 -23.84 20.33 26.90
C PRO A 110 -24.28 21.30 27.98
N SER A 111 -24.24 22.59 27.64
CA SER A 111 -24.82 23.71 28.38
C SER A 111 -24.51 23.80 29.88
N SER A 112 -23.51 24.61 30.22
CA SER A 112 -23.83 25.77 31.05
C SER A 112 -22.87 26.91 30.70
N ASN A 113 -23.44 27.92 30.05
CA ASN A 113 -23.03 29.33 30.10
C ASN A 113 -21.53 29.58 29.97
N ALA A 114 -21.11 29.93 28.76
CA ALA A 114 -20.16 31.01 28.44
C ALA A 114 -19.31 31.54 29.62
N GLN A 115 -18.52 30.69 30.26
CA GLN A 115 -17.39 31.13 31.04
C GLN A 115 -16.20 30.99 30.12
N MET A 116 -15.98 32.10 29.41
CA MET A 116 -14.69 32.56 28.93
C MET A 116 -13.75 32.72 30.13
N ARG A 117 -13.49 31.62 30.84
CA ARG A 117 -12.44 31.53 31.83
C ARG A 117 -11.23 31.18 31.00
N THR A 118 -10.40 32.17 30.76
CA THR A 118 -8.99 32.01 30.36
C THR A 118 -8.29 31.22 31.45
N THR A 119 -8.61 29.93 31.60
CA THR A 119 -7.75 28.98 32.27
C THR A 119 -6.69 28.62 31.25
N THR A 120 -5.68 29.50 31.18
CA THR A 120 -4.30 29.11 30.91
C THR A 120 -3.90 28.03 31.91
N SER A 121 -4.39 26.83 31.66
CA SER A 121 -3.93 25.58 32.26
C SER A 121 -4.44 24.49 31.32
N SER A 122 -4.04 24.62 30.05
CA SER A 122 -3.96 23.39 29.29
C SER A 122 -2.87 22.57 29.97
N SER A 123 -3.29 21.46 30.55
CA SER A 123 -2.41 20.39 31.00
C SER A 123 -1.82 19.72 29.76
N TYR A 124 -1.09 20.48 28.95
CA TYR A 124 -0.22 19.93 27.92
C TYR A 124 1.06 19.53 28.62
N PRO A 125 1.44 18.26 28.58
CA PRO A 125 2.64 17.84 29.24
C PRO A 125 3.84 18.41 28.48
N ASN A 126 4.87 18.72 29.27
CA ASN A 126 6.09 19.47 28.93
C ASN A 126 6.93 18.88 27.77
N HIS A 127 6.49 17.78 27.18
CA HIS A 127 7.11 17.08 26.05
C HIS A 127 6.95 17.84 24.73
N GLU A 128 5.92 18.70 24.61
CA GLU A 128 5.63 19.46 23.41
C GLU A 128 6.70 20.53 23.11
N PHE A 129 7.37 21.06 24.14
CA PHE A 129 8.45 22.04 23.94
C PHE A 129 9.72 21.42 23.35
N GLN A 130 9.97 20.12 23.61
CA GLN A 130 11.11 19.39 23.04
C GLN A 130 10.84 18.98 21.58
N ALA A 131 9.62 18.56 21.26
CA ALA A 131 9.25 18.21 19.87
C ALA A 131 9.37 19.40 18.90
N ILE A 132 9.19 20.63 19.39
CA ILE A 132 9.35 21.86 18.60
C ILE A 132 10.84 22.15 18.30
N GLU A 133 11.76 21.67 19.12
CA GLU A 133 13.21 21.85 18.92
C GLU A 133 13.77 20.86 17.89
N ASP A 134 13.23 19.63 17.85
CA ASP A 134 13.65 18.57 16.92
C ASP A 134 13.01 18.68 15.51
N GLY A 135 11.86 19.35 15.38
CA GLY A 135 11.23 19.55 14.07
C GLY A 135 9.92 20.36 14.13
N PRO A 136 9.84 21.56 13.52
CA PRO A 136 8.65 22.42 13.61
C PRO A 136 7.39 21.87 12.91
N TYR A 137 7.50 20.72 12.24
CA TYR A 137 6.44 20.12 11.44
C TYR A 137 5.54 19.16 12.23
N ASP A 138 5.98 18.69 13.40
CA ASP A 138 5.23 17.73 14.23
C ASP A 138 4.39 18.40 15.32
N ALA A 139 4.42 19.74 15.41
CA ALA A 139 3.61 20.48 16.36
C ALA A 139 2.15 20.59 15.87
N PRO A 140 1.16 20.39 16.76
CA PRO A 140 -0.24 20.58 16.39
C PRO A 140 -0.48 22.02 15.93
N ILE A 141 -1.35 22.18 14.91
CA ILE A 141 -1.61 23.47 14.26
C ILE A 141 -2.01 24.59 15.23
N GLY A 142 -2.62 24.24 16.38
CA GLY A 142 -2.97 25.19 17.44
C GLY A 142 -1.77 25.88 18.08
N VAL A 143 -0.64 25.17 18.26
CA VAL A 143 0.61 25.73 18.80
C VAL A 143 1.26 26.65 17.79
N ILE A 144 1.32 26.20 16.52
CA ILE A 144 1.86 26.99 15.41
C ILE A 144 1.07 28.29 15.24
N ASN A 145 -0.26 28.20 15.22
CA ASN A 145 -1.14 29.35 15.03
C ASN A 145 -1.00 30.37 16.17
N ARG A 146 -0.80 29.94 17.42
CA ARG A 146 -0.55 30.84 18.55
C ARG A 146 0.80 31.56 18.45
N ARG A 147 1.82 30.92 17.87
CA ARG A 147 3.14 31.52 17.66
C ARG A 147 3.14 32.50 16.49
N ILE A 148 2.51 32.13 15.37
CA ILE A 148 2.40 32.98 14.18
C ILE A 148 1.45 34.16 14.45
N PHE A 149 0.35 33.92 15.17
CA PHE A 149 -0.64 34.93 15.51
C PHE A 149 -0.69 35.11 17.02
N PRO A 150 0.19 35.96 17.59
CA PRO A 150 0.11 36.28 19.00
C PRO A 150 -1.24 36.91 19.32
N PRO A 151 -1.83 36.62 20.49
CA PRO A 151 -3.12 37.18 20.88
C PRO A 151 -3.05 38.72 20.82
N ARG A 152 -3.86 39.32 19.95
CA ARG A 152 -3.94 40.78 19.83
C ARG A 152 -4.41 41.34 21.17
N ARG A 153 -3.52 42.03 21.89
CA ARG A 153 -3.88 42.74 23.13
C ARG A 153 -4.95 43.77 22.76
N ARG A 154 -6.18 43.54 23.21
CA ARG A 154 -7.22 44.58 23.18
C ARG A 154 -6.85 45.59 24.25
N THR A 155 -6.26 46.70 23.85
CA THR A 155 -6.19 47.88 24.71
C THR A 155 -7.60 48.45 24.90
N PRO A 156 -7.96 48.87 26.12
CA PRO A 156 -9.27 49.45 26.42
C PRO A 156 -9.52 50.77 25.69
#